data_AF-A0A164DW05-F1
#
_entry.id   AF-A0A164DW05-F1
#
_cell.length_a   1.000
_cell.length_b   1.000
_cell.length_c   1.000
_cell.angle_alpha   90.00
_cell.angle_beta   90.00
_cell.angle_gamma   90.00
#
_symmetry.space_group_name_H-M   'P 1'
#
loop_
_entity.id
_entity.type
_entity.pdbx_description
1 polymer ?
#
loop_
_entity_poly.entity_id
_entity_poly.type
_entity_poly.pdbx_seq_one_letter_code
_entity_poly.pdbx_strand_id
1 'polypeptide(L)' 'MFQKKPTVCKSCQKEIKTYEKAWIHMPFPASGITNMKKYIELDGEVYCKSCIQIISKTK' A
#
# COMPACT_ATOMS: atom_id res chain seq x y z
N MET A 1 12.04 20.27 5.27
CA MET A 1 12.37 18.84 5.50
C MET A 1 11.17 18.02 5.08
N PHE A 2 11.30 17.14 4.09
CA PHE A 2 10.19 16.30 3.61
C PHE A 2 9.75 15.36 4.74
N GLN A 3 8.66 15.71 5.43
CA GLN A 3 7.99 14.80 6.36
C GLN A 3 7.46 13.64 5.52
N LYS A 4 8.15 12.49 5.55
CA LYS A 4 7.64 11.26 4.96
C LYS A 4 6.32 10.95 5.66
N LYS A 5 5.20 10.97 4.93
CA LYS A 5 3.93 10.51 5.47
C LYS A 5 4.14 9.05 5.91
N PRO A 6 3.77 8.68 7.16
CA PRO A 6 3.88 7.30 7.59
C PRO A 6 2.96 6.44 6.72
N THR A 7 3.50 5.37 6.14
CA THR A 7 2.71 4.40 5.41
C THR A 7 1.97 3.54 6.43
N VAL A 8 0.64 3.66 6.49
CA VAL A 8 -0.19 2.91 7.43
C VAL A 8 -0.99 1.83 6.72
N CYS A 9 -1.24 0.72 7.41
CA CYS A 9 -2.15 -0.31 6.93
C CYS A 9 -3.57 0.26 6.82
N LYS A 10 -4.21 0.11 5.66
CA LYS A 10 -5.58 0.59 5.43
C LYS A 10 -6.61 -0.05 6.36
N SER A 11 -6.39 -1.32 6.76
CA SER A 11 -7.31 -2.08 7.59
C SER A 11 -7.12 -1.87 9.09
N CYS A 12 -5.88 -1.89 9.60
CA CYS A 12 -5.62 -1.82 11.04
C CYS A 12 -4.92 -0.53 11.50
N GLN A 13 -4.67 0.41 10.59
CA GLN A 13 -3.97 1.68 10.83
C GLN A 13 -2.57 1.56 11.43
N LYS A 14 -2.04 0.34 11.56
CA LYS A 14 -0.68 0.09 12.02
C LYS A 14 0.31 0.72 11.04
N GLU A 15 1.26 1.47 11.57
CA GLU A 15 2.39 1.96 10.80
C GLU A 15 3.24 0.80 10.28
N ILE A 16 3.53 0.83 8.98
CA ILE A 16 4.40 -0.12 8.31
C ILE A 16 5.82 0.41 8.45
N LYS A 17 6.67 -0.35 9.15
CA LYS A 17 8.05 0.07 9.39
C LYS A 17 8.88 0.01 8.10
N THR A 18 9.95 0.81 8.06
CA THR A 18 10.95 0.72 6.99
C THR A 18 11.49 -0.71 6.89
N TYR A 19 11.51 -1.26 5.66
CA TYR A 19 11.88 -2.65 5.35
C TYR A 19 10.89 -3.74 5.80
N GLU A 20 9.74 -3.38 6.40
CA GLU A 20 8.66 -4.34 6.66
C GLU A 20 8.02 -4.75 5.33
N LYS A 21 7.78 -6.06 5.15
CA LYS A 21 7.06 -6.55 3.98
C LYS A 21 5.62 -6.06 4.04
N ALA A 22 5.18 -5.40 2.97
CA ALA A 22 3.84 -4.89 2.81
C ALA A 22 3.27 -5.29 1.45
N TRP A 23 1.94 -5.34 1.37
CA TRP A 23 1.21 -5.63 0.15
C TRP A 23 0.46 -4.39 -0.29
N ILE A 24 0.49 -4.11 -1.58
CA ILE A 24 -0.23 -2.99 -2.15
C ILE A 24 -1.35 -3.57 -3.00
N HIS A 25 -2.58 -3.26 -2.63
CA HIS A 25 -3.73 -3.55 -3.45
C HIS A 25 -4.06 -2.28 -4.25
N MET A 26 -3.89 -2.38 -5.57
CA MET A 26 -4.18 -1.29 -6.50
C MET A 26 -4.62 -1.89 -7.84
N PRO A 27 -5.47 -1.19 -8.62
CA PRO A 27 -5.72 -1.58 -10.00
C PRO A 27 -4.42 -1.47 -10.81
N PHE A 28 -4.23 -2.36 -11.78
CA PHE A 28 -3.12 -2.24 -12.70
C PHE A 28 -3.33 -0.97 -13.55
N PRO A 29 -2.31 -0.08 -13.66
CA PRO A 29 -2.46 1.20 -14.33
C PRO A 29 -2.82 1.01 -15.81
N ALA A 30 -3.75 1.84 -16.31
CA ALA A 30 -4.41 1.65 -17.62
C ALA A 30 -3.50 1.80 -18.85
N SER A 31 -2.30 2.38 -18.73
CA SER A 31 -1.15 2.35 -19.68
C SER A 31 -0.23 3.55 -19.41
N GLY A 32 1.06 3.45 -19.77
CA GLY A 32 2.04 4.55 -19.76
C GLY A 32 3.24 4.38 -18.84
N ILE A 33 4.26 5.24 -19.01
CA ILE A 33 5.41 5.42 -18.08
C ILE A 33 4.87 6.10 -16.81
N THR A 34 4.10 5.36 -16.02
CA THR A 34 3.58 5.86 -14.75
C THR A 34 4.63 5.59 -13.68
N ASN A 35 5.04 6.65 -12.97
CA ASN A 35 5.91 6.53 -11.81
C ASN A 35 5.18 5.71 -10.73
N MET A 36 5.49 4.42 -10.63
CA MET A 36 4.82 3.47 -9.73
C MET A 36 4.79 3.98 -8.30
N LYS A 37 5.85 4.64 -7.82
CA LYS A 37 5.91 5.17 -6.45
C LYS A 37 4.84 6.23 -6.22
N LYS A 38 4.72 7.19 -7.14
CA LYS A 38 3.71 8.24 -7.06
C LYS A 38 2.29 7.69 -7.21
N TYR A 39 2.13 6.65 -8.02
CA TYR A 39 0.86 5.98 -8.22
C TYR A 39 0.42 5.21 -6.96
N ILE A 40 1.34 4.50 -6.32
CA ILE A 40 1.09 3.84 -5.02
C ILE A 40 0.76 4.87 -3.94
N GLU A 41 1.39 6.04 -3.93
CA GLU A 41 1.07 7.12 -2.98
C GLU A 41 -0.34 7.71 -3.18
N LEU A 42 -0.88 7.67 -4.40
CA LEU A 42 -2.20 8.23 -4.75
C LEU A 42 -3.33 7.20 -4.59
N ASP A 43 -3.15 6.01 -5.16
CA ASP A 43 -4.19 4.98 -5.32
C ASP A 43 -3.82 3.64 -4.65
N GLY A 44 -2.63 3.53 -4.08
CA GLY A 44 -2.16 2.29 -3.46
C GLY A 44 -2.71 2.10 -2.04
N GLU A 45 -3.56 1.10 -1.86
CA GLU A 45 -3.95 0.66 -0.53
C GLU A 45 -2.89 -0.29 0.04
N VAL A 46 -2.21 0.13 1.10
CA VAL A 46 -1.16 -0.66 1.74
C VAL A 46 -1.74 -1.53 2.85
N TYR A 47 -1.38 -2.81 2.85
CA TYR A 47 -1.80 -3.80 3.84
C TYR A 47 -0.59 -4.49 4.48
N CYS A 48 -0.68 -4.71 5.79
CA CYS A 48 0.26 -5.54 6.51
C CYS A 48 -0.05 -7.03 6.28
N LYS A 49 0.90 -7.90 6.64
CA LYS A 49 0.79 -9.36 6.47
C LYS A 49 -0.52 -9.96 7.03
N SER A 50 -0.97 -9.48 8.19
CA SER A 50 -2.19 -10.01 8.82
C SER A 50 -3.46 -9.57 8.09
N CYS A 51 -3.50 -8.33 7.60
CA CYS A 51 -4.68 -7.77 6.97
C CYS A 51 -4.85 -8.22 5.51
N ILE A 52 -3.76 -8.43 4.77
CA ILE A 52 -3.87 -8.87 3.38
C ILE A 52 -4.53 -10.25 3.28
N GLN A 53 -4.26 -11.16 4.23
CA GLN A 53 -4.86 -12.49 4.26
C GLN A 53 -6.37 -12.47 4.45
N ILE A 54 -6.89 -11.47 5.16
CA ILE A 54 -8.32 -11.27 5.37
C ILE A 54 -8.94 -10.84 4.03
N ILE A 55 -8.39 -9.80 3.41
CA ILE A 55 -8.92 -9.24 2.16
C ILE A 55 -8.85 -10.23 1.01
N SER A 56 -7.76 -11.01 0.92
CA SER A 56 -7.62 -12.04 -0.11
C SER A 56 -8.58 -13.22 0.04
N LYS A 57 -9.19 -13.41 1.21
CA LYS A 57 -10.18 -14.48 1.45
C LYS A 57 -11.61 -14.00 1.25
N THR A 58 -11.87 -12.71 1.39
CA THR A 58 -13.21 -12.11 1.32
C THR A 58 -13.58 -11.63 -0.10
N LYS A 59 -12.60 -11.51 -1.00
CA LYS A 59 -12.82 -11.30 -2.44
C LYS A 59 -12.78 -12.63 -3.19
#